data_AF-A0A559JVS2-F1
#
_entry.id   AF-A0A559JVS2-F1
#
_cell.length_a   1.000
_cell.length_b   1.000
_cell.length_c   1.000
_cell.angle_alpha   90.00
_cell.angle_beta   90.00
_cell.angle_gamma   90.00
#
_symmetry.space_group_name_H-M   'P 1'
#
loop_
_entity.id
_entity.type
_entity.pdbx_description
1 polymer ?
#
loop_
_entity_poly.entity_id
_entity_poly.type
_entity_poly.pdbx_seq_one_letter_code
_entity_poly.pdbx_strand_id
1 'polypeptide(L)' 'MSNKKNYYSFEDPSGTAIEYRATSIQQAMVIKKKLALDMGISKEAFELKSISKNRSLDI' A
#
# COMPACT_ATOMS: atom_id res chain seq x y z
N MET A 1 17.31 -11.86 12.48
CA MET A 1 16.87 -10.61 11.83
C MET A 1 15.38 -10.44 12.08
N SER A 2 14.96 -9.45 12.87
CA SER A 2 13.53 -9.17 13.04
C SER A 2 12.96 -8.74 11.68
N ASN A 3 12.03 -9.52 11.13
CA ASN A 3 11.25 -9.17 9.94
C ASN A 3 10.37 -7.95 10.27
N LYS A 4 10.98 -6.76 10.31
CA LYS A 4 10.30 -5.48 10.52
C LYS A 4 9.48 -5.20 9.25
N LYS A 5 8.20 -5.52 9.34
CA LYS A 5 7.22 -5.16 8.32
C LYS A 5 6.75 -3.73 8.58
N ASN A 6 6.72 -2.92 7.54
CA ASN A 6 6.13 -1.57 7.54
C ASN A 6 4.71 -1.64 6.97
N TYR A 7 3.89 -0.66 7.33
CA TYR A 7 2.60 -0.37 6.75
C TYR A 7 2.77 0.61 5.59
N TYR A 8 2.12 0.32 4.48
CA TYR A 8 2.14 1.10 3.24
C TYR A 8 0.69 1.40 2.87
N SER A 9 0.34 2.70 2.82
CA SER A 9 -1.00 3.15 2.47
C SER A 9 -1.04 3.65 1.05
N PHE A 10 -1.85 3.03 0.21
CA PHE A 10 -2.08 3.45 -1.16
C PHE A 10 -3.51 3.98 -1.30
N GLU A 11 -3.67 5.17 -1.87
CA GLU A 11 -4.97 5.73 -2.20
C GLU A 11 -5.31 5.43 -3.65
N ASP A 12 -6.50 4.90 -3.90
CA ASP A 12 -7.04 4.69 -5.24
C ASP A 12 -7.66 6.01 -5.80
N PRO A 13 -7.92 6.12 -7.11
CA PRO A 13 -8.47 7.35 -7.69
C PRO A 13 -9.87 7.72 -7.18
N SER A 14 -10.58 6.79 -6.54
CA SER A 14 -11.87 7.03 -5.87
C SER A 14 -11.70 7.64 -4.47
N GLY A 15 -10.47 7.82 -3.99
CA GLY A 15 -10.15 8.35 -2.67
C GLY A 15 -10.15 7.31 -1.53
N THR A 16 -10.19 6.02 -1.84
CA THR A 16 -10.09 4.96 -0.83
C THR A 16 -8.62 4.67 -0.53
N ALA A 17 -8.22 4.94 0.70
CA ALA A 17 -6.91 4.54 1.20
C ALA A 17 -6.92 3.06 1.64
N ILE A 18 -6.01 2.28 1.09
CA ILE A 18 -5.84 0.86 1.42
C ILE A 18 -4.43 0.62 1.96
N GLU A 19 -4.38 0.10 3.18
CA GLU A 19 -3.14 -0.11 3.91
C GLU A 19 -2.71 -1.58 3.86
N TYR A 20 -1.43 -1.82 3.57
CA TYR A 20 -0.85 -3.17 3.50
C TYR A 20 0.45 -3.23 4.29
N ARG A 21 0.68 -4.40 4.89
CA ARG A 21 1.89 -4.68 5.66
C ARG A 21 2.90 -5.45 4.81
N ALA A 22 4.05 -4.83 4.50
CA ALA A 22 5.10 -5.43 3.67
C ALA A 22 6.49 -5.25 4.31
N THR A 23 7.44 -6.14 4.01
CA THR A 23 8.82 -6.01 4.51
C THR A 23 9.65 -5.03 3.67
N SER A 24 9.22 -4.74 2.45
CA SER A 24 9.90 -3.81 1.55
C SER A 24 8.92 -3.06 0.65
N ILE A 25 9.37 -1.92 0.13
CA ILE A 25 8.59 -1.12 -0.82
C ILE A 25 8.34 -1.88 -2.14
N GLN A 26 9.27 -2.74 -2.54
CA GLN A 26 9.11 -3.58 -3.73
C GLN A 26 7.94 -4.57 -3.56
N GLN A 27 7.83 -5.21 -2.39
CA GLN A 27 6.67 -6.06 -2.09
C GLN A 27 5.38 -5.25 -2.07
N ALA A 28 5.40 -4.06 -1.47
CA ALA A 28 4.24 -3.16 -1.47
C ALA A 28 3.81 -2.77 -2.90
N MET A 29 4.75 -2.49 -3.80
CA MET A 29 4.47 -2.20 -5.21
C MET A 29 3.91 -3.42 -5.98
N VAL A 30 4.37 -4.63 -5.66
CA VAL A 30 3.81 -5.86 -6.25
C VAL A 30 2.37 -6.07 -5.80
N ILE A 31 2.07 -5.83 -4.52
CA ILE A 31 0.70 -5.88 -3.98
C ILE A 31 -0.17 -4.82 -4.66
N LYS A 32 0.30 -3.57 -4.71
CA LYS A 32 -0.35 -2.46 -5.42
C LYS A 32 -0.67 -2.82 -6.88
N LYS A 33 0.28 -3.42 -7.60
CA LYS A 33 0.08 -3.86 -9.00
C LYS A 33 -0.99 -4.95 -9.11
N LYS A 34 -0.97 -5.95 -8.23
CA LYS A 34 -1.99 -7.01 -8.22
C LYS A 34 -3.38 -6.45 -7.92
N LEU A 35 -3.47 -5.54 -6.96
CA LEU A 35 -4.73 -4.91 -6.60
C LEU A 35 -5.29 -4.07 -7.75
N ALA A 36 -4.42 -3.32 -8.44
CA ALA A 36 -4.82 -2.56 -9.61
C ALA A 36 -5.36 -3.46 -10.73
N LEU A 37 -4.72 -4.62 -10.96
CA LEU A 37 -5.21 -5.61 -11.92
C LEU A 37 -6.57 -6.20 -11.51
N ASP A 38 -6.77 -6.49 -10.22
CA ASP A 38 -8.03 -7.03 -9.69
C ASP A 38 -9.18 -6.03 -9.83
N MET A 39 -8.90 -4.75 -9.59
CA MET A 39 -9.85 -3.65 -9.77
C MET A 39 -10.00 -3.21 -11.24
N GLY A 40 -9.25 -3.78 -12.17
CA GLY A 40 -9.28 -3.40 -13.59
C GLY A 40 -8.77 -1.99 -13.90
N ILE A 41 -7.96 -1.40 -13.00
CA ILE A 41 -7.42 -0.03 -13.14
C ILE A 41 -5.89 -0.03 -13.25
N SER A 42 -5.32 1.09 -13.69
CA SER A 42 -3.85 1.20 -13.78
C SER A 42 -3.21 1.28 -12.39
N LYS A 43 -2.06 0.62 -12.22
CA LYS A 43 -1.23 0.74 -11.01
C LYS A 43 -0.76 2.18 -10.74
N GLU A 44 -0.78 3.03 -11.76
CA GLU A 44 -0.41 4.46 -11.66
C GLU A 44 -1.55 5.30 -11.10
N ALA A 45 -2.79 4.79 -11.15
CA ALA A 45 -3.94 5.45 -10.54
C ALA A 45 -3.91 5.40 -9.01
N PHE A 46 -3.14 4.47 -8.44
CA PHE A 46 -2.91 4.42 -7.00
C PHE A 46 -1.74 5.31 -6.62
N GLU A 47 -1.90 6.16 -5.61
CA GLU A 47 -0.83 6.97 -5.05
C GLU A 47 -0.38 6.44 -3.69
N LEU A 48 0.94 6.42 -3.44
CA LEU A 48 1.46 6.04 -2.12
C LEU A 48 1.33 7.24 -1.17
N LYS A 49 0.38 7.16 -0.23
CA LYS A 49 0.13 8.23 0.74
C LYS A 49 1.10 8.24 1.91
N SER A 50 1.42 7.06 2.45
CA SER A 50 2.17 6.98 3.69
C SER A 50 2.92 5.66 3.83
N ILE A 51 4.09 5.72 4.47
CA ILE A 51 4.87 4.57 4.88
C ILE A 51 5.13 4.73 6.38
N SER A 52 4.63 3.80 7.19
CA SER A 52 4.81 3.86 8.63
C SER A 52 5.29 2.53 9.19
N LYS A 53 6.08 2.57 10.26
CA LYS A 53 6.47 1.35 11.01
C LYS A 53 5.36 0.90 11.95
N ASN A 54 4.44 1.81 12.28
CA ASN A 54 3.27 1.58 13.11
C ASN A 54 2.02 1.69 12.22
N ARG A 55 0.95 1.00 12.60
CA ARG A 55 -0.32 1.15 11.89
C ARG A 55 -0.77 2.59 12.06
N SER A 56 -0.93 3.35 10.99
CA SER A 56 -1.46 4.72 11.07
C SER A 56 -2.98 4.64 11.17
N LEU A 57 -3.46 4.13 12.30
CA LEU A 57 -4.78 4.48 12.84
C LEU A 57 -4.49 5.50 13.94
N ASP A 58 -4.29 6.75 13.55
CA ASP A 58 -4.59 7.83 14.48
C ASP A 58 -6.12 7.97 14.44
N ILE A 59 -6.73 7.84 15.62
CA ILE A 59 -8.17 7.89 15.92
C ILE A 59 -8.75 9.25 15.56
#